data_AF-A0A1S8XKT6-F1
#
_entry.id   AF-A0A1S8XKT6-F1
#
_cell.length_a   1.000
_cell.length_b   1.000
_cell.length_c   1.000
_cell.angle_alpha   90.00
_cell.angle_beta   90.00
_cell.angle_gamma   90.00
#
_symmetry.space_group_name_H-M   'P 1'
#
loop_
_entity.id
_entity.type
_entity.pdbx_description
1 polymer ?
#
loop_
_entity_poly.entity_id
_entity_poly.type
_entity_poly.pdbx_seq_one_letter_code
_entity_poly.pdbx_strand_id
1 'polypeptide(L)'
;RAVAALAAEVVTPALPAAEALDVAALSPRVMRAAFARFAAPRAVASVHRAWSTWNSFFSFLVAEGVVAGNPMPAVGRPRAPLPQPKPLRGEDTPEQLLAAVSREDGRQRDPWPERDVAVLALALCAGLRLAELLALRVASLAGRPGERRVE
;
A
#
# COMPACT_ATOMS: atom_id res chain seq x y z
N ARG A 1 16.93 0.63 12.43
CA ARG A 1 17.95 -0.45 12.48
C ARG A 1 18.57 -0.77 11.12
N ALA A 2 17.81 -0.97 10.03
CA ALA A 2 18.39 -1.36 8.73
C ALA A 2 19.30 -0.29 8.07
N VAL A 3 18.89 0.97 7.96
CA VAL A 3 19.68 1.99 7.25
C VAL A 3 21.03 2.28 7.91
N ALA A 4 21.06 2.40 9.24
CA ALA A 4 22.30 2.63 9.98
C ALA A 4 23.30 1.47 9.84
N ALA A 5 22.83 0.22 9.94
CA ALA A 5 23.68 -0.96 9.72
C ALA A 5 24.19 -1.06 8.26
N LEU A 6 23.33 -0.75 7.29
CA LEU A 6 23.68 -0.74 5.86
C LEU A 6 24.70 0.35 5.52
N ALA A 7 24.59 1.51 6.17
CA ALA A 7 25.51 2.61 5.99
C ALA A 7 26.88 2.28 6.62
N ALA A 8 26.90 1.61 7.78
CA ALA A 8 28.13 1.23 8.49
C ALA A 8 29.06 0.31 7.71
N GLU A 9 28.53 -0.55 6.83
CA GLU A 9 29.33 -1.44 5.98
C GLU A 9 29.87 -0.77 4.69
N VAL A 10 29.36 0.41 4.31
CA VAL A 10 29.71 1.08 3.04
C VAL A 10 30.69 2.24 3.24
N VAL A 11 30.74 2.79 4.44
CA VAL A 11 31.70 3.84 4.80
C VAL A 11 32.91 3.13 5.42
N THR A 12 34.06 3.29 4.79
CA THR A 12 35.35 3.09 5.44
C THR A 12 35.80 4.49 5.90
N PRO A 13 35.91 4.77 7.20
CA PRO A 13 35.82 3.84 8.33
C PRO A 13 34.37 3.52 8.72
N ALA A 14 34.17 2.37 9.38
CA ALA A 14 32.86 1.86 9.79
C ALA A 14 32.03 2.97 10.47
N LEU A 15 30.79 3.17 10.02
CA LEU A 15 29.93 4.13 10.72
C LEU A 15 29.75 3.66 12.16
N PRO A 16 29.74 4.61 13.11
CA PRO A 16 29.53 4.27 14.50
C PRO A 16 28.20 3.52 14.66
N ALA A 17 28.06 2.76 15.74
CA ALA A 17 26.81 2.05 16.07
C ALA A 17 25.60 2.99 15.87
N ALA A 18 24.44 2.45 15.50
CA ALA A 18 23.25 3.23 15.08
C ALA A 18 22.84 4.37 16.03
N GLU A 19 23.30 4.34 17.28
CA GLU A 19 23.15 5.33 18.34
C GLU A 19 23.97 6.62 18.12
N ALA A 20 24.90 6.66 17.16
CA ALA A 20 25.78 7.79 16.88
C ALA A 20 25.82 8.20 15.40
N LEU A 21 24.83 7.76 14.62
CA LEU A 21 24.74 8.13 13.21
C LEU A 21 24.08 9.51 13.06
N ASP A 22 24.88 10.54 12.76
CA ASP A 22 24.36 11.85 12.39
C ASP A 22 23.62 11.78 11.05
N VAL A 23 22.43 12.38 10.99
CA VAL A 23 21.62 12.49 9.77
C VAL A 23 22.40 13.25 8.69
N ALA A 24 23.27 14.20 9.06
CA ALA A 24 24.13 14.91 8.13
C ALA A 24 25.14 13.99 7.40
N ALA A 25 25.46 12.83 7.97
CA ALA A 25 26.36 11.84 7.34
C ALA A 25 25.71 11.06 6.18
N LEU A 26 24.38 11.18 6.00
CA LEU A 26 23.60 10.46 4.98
C LEU A 26 23.76 11.09 3.58
N SER A 27 24.98 11.06 3.07
CA SER A 27 25.30 11.57 1.73
C SER A 27 24.59 10.79 0.61
N PRO A 28 24.44 11.38 -0.60
CA PRO A 28 23.92 10.68 -1.78
C PRO A 28 24.58 9.32 -2.06
N ARG A 29 25.89 9.19 -1.81
CA ARG A 29 26.64 7.93 -1.99
C ARG A 29 26.17 6.86 -1.00
N VAL A 30 26.06 7.22 0.28
CA VAL A 30 25.59 6.33 1.35
C VAL A 30 24.16 5.90 1.07
N MET A 31 23.29 6.85 0.69
CA MET A 31 21.89 6.59 0.38
C MET A 31 21.72 5.66 -0.82
N ARG A 32 22.51 5.83 -1.88
CA ARG A 32 22.49 4.90 -3.03
C ARG A 32 22.82 3.47 -2.61
N ALA A 33 23.89 3.27 -1.85
CA ALA A 33 24.32 1.94 -1.45
C ALA A 33 23.34 1.27 -0.48
N ALA A 34 22.87 2.03 0.52
CA ALA A 34 21.87 1.54 1.47
C ALA A 34 20.55 1.20 0.76
N PHE A 35 20.09 2.04 -0.16
CA PHE A 35 18.87 1.79 -0.91
C PHE A 35 19.01 0.62 -1.89
N ALA A 36 20.16 0.46 -2.56
CA ALA A 36 20.42 -0.69 -3.44
C ALA A 36 20.34 -2.02 -2.67
N ARG A 37 20.95 -2.09 -1.48
CA ARG A 37 20.85 -3.26 -0.60
C ARG A 37 19.45 -3.50 -0.07
N PHE A 38 18.74 -2.43 0.30
CA PHE A 38 17.33 -2.54 0.65
C PHE A 38 16.50 -3.08 -0.52
N ALA A 39 16.77 -2.62 -1.74
CA ALA A 39 16.02 -2.99 -2.93
C ALA A 39 16.26 -4.43 -3.39
N ALA A 40 17.49 -4.96 -3.24
CA ALA A 40 17.93 -6.22 -3.84
C ALA A 40 16.98 -7.43 -3.60
N PRO A 41 16.48 -7.71 -2.38
CA PRO A 41 15.60 -8.86 -2.15
C PRO A 41 14.09 -8.53 -2.28
N ARG A 42 13.71 -7.35 -2.79
CA ARG A 42 12.33 -6.85 -2.70
C ARG A 42 11.69 -6.68 -4.08
N ALA A 43 10.39 -6.96 -4.15
CA ALA A 43 9.60 -6.69 -5.34
C ALA A 43 9.62 -5.20 -5.71
N VAL A 44 9.57 -4.90 -7.02
CA VAL A 44 9.62 -3.53 -7.59
C VAL A 44 8.61 -2.58 -6.93
N ALA A 45 7.39 -3.04 -6.68
CA ALA A 45 6.37 -2.24 -6.01
C ALA A 45 6.76 -1.83 -4.58
N SER A 46 7.41 -2.73 -3.84
CA SER A 46 7.92 -2.45 -2.48
C SER A 46 9.09 -1.48 -2.52
N VAL A 47 10.00 -1.63 -3.50
CA VAL A 47 11.11 -0.69 -3.69
C VAL A 47 10.59 0.70 -4.04
N HIS A 48 9.62 0.80 -4.95
CA HIS A 48 9.02 2.07 -5.34
C HIS A 48 8.36 2.79 -4.14
N ARG A 49 7.58 2.08 -3.32
CA ARG A 49 6.98 2.64 -2.09
C ARG A 49 8.04 3.11 -1.09
N ALA A 50 9.09 2.32 -0.89
CA ALA A 50 10.19 2.69 0.01
C ALA A 50 10.94 3.92 -0.49
N TRP A 51 11.19 4.03 -1.80
CA TRP A 51 11.80 5.22 -2.40
C TRP A 51 10.98 6.47 -2.08
N SER A 52 9.65 6.42 -2.30
CA SER A 52 8.76 7.55 -2.00
C SER A 52 8.76 7.91 -0.51
N THR A 53 8.81 6.90 0.36
CA THR A 53 8.85 7.10 1.83
C THR A 53 10.13 7.81 2.24
N TRP A 54 11.29 7.32 1.78
CA TRP A 54 12.60 7.91 2.11
C TRP A 54 12.71 9.32 1.53
N ASN A 55 12.26 9.53 0.29
CA ASN A 55 12.24 10.84 -0.33
C ASN A 55 11.38 11.84 0.44
N SER A 56 10.19 11.43 0.90
CA SER A 56 9.29 12.29 1.68
C SER A 56 9.89 12.60 3.05
N PHE A 57 10.51 11.61 3.71
CA PHE A 57 11.21 11.82 4.98
C PHE A 57 12.35 12.84 4.85
N PHE A 58 13.23 12.72 3.86
CA PHE A 58 14.29 13.71 3.65
C PHE A 58 13.76 15.08 3.20
N SER A 59 12.66 15.12 2.45
CA SER A 59 11.99 16.38 2.12
C SER A 59 11.47 17.09 3.38
N PHE A 60 10.90 16.33 4.32
CA PHE A 60 10.53 16.84 5.64
C PHE A 60 11.75 17.35 6.42
N LEU A 61 12.84 16.59 6.49
CA LEU A 61 14.05 17.04 7.20
C LEU A 61 14.68 18.30 6.62
N VAL A 62 14.59 18.49 5.30
CA VAL A 62 14.99 19.75 4.65
C VAL A 62 14.06 20.90 5.07
N ALA A 63 12.75 20.67 5.08
CA ALA A 63 11.77 21.69 5.50
C ALA A 63 11.96 22.11 6.96
N GLU A 64 12.33 21.18 7.84
CA GLU A 64 12.66 21.43 9.24
C GLU A 64 14.09 21.98 9.46
N GLY A 65 14.86 22.18 8.38
CA GLY A 65 16.24 22.70 8.47
C GLY A 65 17.25 21.74 9.10
N VAL A 66 16.89 20.47 9.31
CA VAL A 66 17.76 19.44 9.91
C VAL A 66 18.88 19.02 8.95
N VAL A 67 18.59 19.01 7.65
CA VAL A 67 19.59 18.73 6.60
C VAL A 67 19.55 19.80 5.51
N ALA A 68 20.70 20.11 4.94
CA ALA A 68 20.81 21.14 3.90
C ALA A 68 20.18 20.72 2.55
N GLY A 69 19.98 19.43 2.32
CA GLY A 69 19.43 18.95 1.05
C GLY A 69 18.97 17.49 1.09
N ASN A 70 18.04 17.16 0.19
CA ASN A 70 17.50 15.81 0.06
C ASN A 70 18.44 14.96 -0.82
N PRO A 71 19.01 13.84 -0.31
CA PRO A 71 19.92 12.97 -1.06
C PRO A 71 19.20 11.99 -2.01
N MET A 72 17.89 11.78 -1.84
CA MET A 72 17.11 10.77 -2.57
C MET A 72 16.98 11.00 -4.08
N PRO A 73 16.97 12.23 -4.63
CA PRO A 73 17.02 12.46 -6.08
C PRO A 73 18.22 11.79 -6.77
N ALA A 74 19.32 11.58 -6.05
CA ALA A 74 20.50 10.90 -6.57
C ALA A 74 20.43 9.37 -6.46
N VAL A 75 19.34 8.82 -5.92
CA VAL A 75 19.05 7.39 -5.81
C VAL A 75 18.07 7.00 -6.92
N GLY A 76 18.48 6.06 -7.77
CA GLY A 76 17.65 5.59 -8.88
C GLY A 76 16.28 5.08 -8.40
N ARG A 77 15.21 5.66 -8.93
CA ARG A 77 13.84 5.20 -8.69
C ARG A 77 13.49 4.12 -9.70
N PRO A 78 13.10 2.90 -9.27
CA PRO A 78 12.64 1.89 -10.21
C PRO A 78 11.39 2.39 -10.94
N ARG A 79 11.37 2.25 -12.26
CA ARG A 79 10.14 2.44 -13.03
C ARG A 79 9.23 1.25 -12.78
N ALA A 80 8.21 1.44 -11.95
CA ALA A 80 7.11 0.50 -11.85
C ALA A 80 6.11 0.83 -12.97
N PRO A 81 5.70 -0.14 -13.81
CA PRO A 81 4.50 0.03 -14.62
C PRO A 81 3.33 0.34 -13.68
N LEU A 82 2.46 1.28 -14.07
CA LEU A 82 1.23 1.51 -13.33
C LEU A 82 0.43 0.21 -13.32
N PRO A 83 0.14 -0.37 -12.14
CA PRO A 83 -0.69 -1.56 -12.08
C PRO A 83 -2.09 -1.17 -12.57
N GLN A 84 -2.52 -1.79 -13.66
CA GLN A 84 -3.88 -1.66 -14.11
C GLN A 84 -4.77 -2.53 -13.22
N PRO A 85 -5.95 -2.03 -12.79
CA PRO A 85 -6.95 -2.86 -12.16
C PRO A 85 -7.18 -4.09 -13.04
N LYS A 86 -7.14 -5.29 -12.46
CA LYS A 86 -7.47 -6.50 -13.21
C LYS A 86 -9.00 -6.58 -13.28
N PRO A 87 -9.62 -6.37 -14.46
CA PRO A 87 -11.06 -6.50 -14.55
C PRO A 87 -11.46 -7.96 -14.32
N LEU A 88 -12.72 -8.17 -13.91
CA LEU A 88 -13.34 -9.48 -13.99
C LEU A 88 -13.30 -9.96 -15.45
N ARG A 89 -13.00 -11.25 -15.65
CA ARG A 89 -12.77 -11.80 -16.99
C ARG A 89 -14.01 -12.49 -17.52
N GLY A 90 -14.63 -11.89 -18.53
CA GLY A 90 -15.83 -12.41 -19.18
C GLY A 90 -17.06 -11.61 -18.75
N GLU A 91 -17.93 -11.32 -19.71
CA GLU A 91 -19.10 -10.44 -19.51
C GLU A 91 -20.02 -10.96 -18.41
N ASP A 92 -20.26 -12.28 -18.34
CA ASP A 92 -21.19 -12.90 -17.38
C ASP A 92 -20.57 -13.16 -15.99
N THR A 93 -19.33 -12.71 -15.74
CA THR A 93 -18.65 -12.98 -14.46
C THR A 93 -19.41 -12.42 -13.26
N PRO A 94 -19.92 -11.17 -13.29
CA PRO A 94 -20.70 -10.63 -12.18
C PRO A 94 -21.91 -11.51 -11.83
N GLU A 95 -22.67 -11.94 -12.82
CA GLU A 95 -23.88 -12.77 -12.66
C GLU A 95 -23.51 -14.16 -12.12
N GLN A 96 -22.43 -14.76 -12.62
CA GLN A 96 -21.94 -16.05 -12.13
C GLN A 96 -21.49 -15.98 -10.68
N LEU A 97 -20.78 -14.91 -10.29
CA LEU A 97 -20.35 -14.71 -8.90
C LEU A 97 -21.57 -14.52 -7.99
N LEU A 98 -22.55 -13.70 -8.39
CA LEU A 98 -23.80 -13.51 -7.64
C LEU A 98 -24.59 -14.80 -7.48
N ALA A 99 -24.72 -15.59 -8.56
CA ALA A 99 -25.41 -16.88 -8.53
C ALA A 99 -24.68 -17.94 -7.69
N ALA A 100 -23.35 -17.85 -7.59
CA ALA A 100 -22.55 -18.75 -6.77
C ALA A 100 -22.75 -18.46 -5.27
N VAL A 101 -22.77 -17.18 -4.87
CA VAL A 101 -22.93 -16.78 -3.46
C VAL A 101 -24.38 -16.77 -2.99
N SER A 102 -25.35 -16.82 -3.91
CA SER A 102 -26.79 -16.91 -3.57
C SER A 102 -27.24 -18.30 -3.14
N ARG A 103 -26.36 -19.30 -3.14
CA ARG A 103 -26.66 -20.69 -2.77
C ARG A 103 -26.08 -20.99 -1.40
N GLU A 104 -26.82 -21.73 -0.58
CA GLU A 104 -26.27 -22.28 0.66
C GLU A 104 -25.14 -23.26 0.33
N ASP A 105 -24.00 -23.06 0.98
CA ASP A 105 -22.85 -23.97 0.90
C ASP A 105 -22.72 -24.70 2.24
N GLY A 106 -23.02 -26.01 2.23
CA GLY A 106 -22.96 -26.86 3.42
C GLY A 106 -21.56 -27.01 4.03
N ARG A 107 -20.51 -26.43 3.41
CA ARG A 107 -19.17 -26.32 4.01
C ARG A 107 -19.04 -25.11 4.95
N GLN A 108 -19.95 -24.13 4.87
CA GLN A 108 -19.94 -22.99 5.78
C GLN A 108 -20.50 -23.40 7.13
N ARG A 109 -19.86 -22.92 8.21
CA ARG A 109 -20.33 -23.15 9.58
C ARG A 109 -21.69 -22.50 9.84
N ASP A 110 -21.94 -21.36 9.22
CA ASP A 110 -23.17 -20.55 9.35
C ASP A 110 -23.48 -19.92 7.98
N PRO A 111 -24.12 -20.67 7.07
CA PRO A 111 -24.43 -20.18 5.73
C PRO A 111 -25.36 -18.96 5.80
N TRP A 112 -24.95 -17.85 5.19
CA TRP A 112 -25.79 -16.65 5.08
C TRP A 112 -25.73 -16.05 3.66
N PRO A 113 -26.37 -16.71 2.68
CA PRO A 113 -26.28 -16.34 1.27
C PRO A 113 -26.71 -14.89 0.98
N GLU A 114 -27.73 -14.38 1.68
CA GLU A 114 -28.22 -13.01 1.51
C GLU A 114 -27.16 -11.97 1.89
N ARG A 115 -26.37 -12.24 2.94
CA ARG A 115 -25.24 -11.39 3.32
C ARG A 115 -24.17 -11.42 2.23
N ASP A 116 -23.81 -12.60 1.76
CA ASP A 116 -22.74 -12.76 0.78
C ASP A 116 -23.12 -12.12 -0.57
N VAL A 117 -24.38 -12.26 -0.99
CA VAL A 117 -24.97 -11.53 -2.11
C VAL A 117 -24.89 -10.02 -1.88
N ALA A 118 -25.29 -9.52 -0.71
CA ALA A 118 -25.25 -8.08 -0.42
C ALA A 118 -23.82 -7.52 -0.46
N VAL A 119 -22.85 -8.23 0.12
CA VAL A 119 -21.42 -7.85 0.11
C VAL A 119 -20.91 -7.78 -1.33
N LEU A 120 -21.18 -8.80 -2.14
CA LEU A 120 -20.69 -8.86 -3.51
C LEU A 120 -21.40 -7.84 -4.42
N ALA A 121 -22.73 -7.70 -4.30
CA ALA A 121 -23.50 -6.72 -5.07
C ALA A 121 -23.06 -5.29 -4.77
N LEU A 122 -22.80 -4.95 -3.51
CA LEU A 122 -22.30 -3.62 -3.15
C LEU A 122 -20.88 -3.38 -3.68
N ALA A 123 -20.00 -4.39 -3.63
CA ALA A 123 -18.67 -4.29 -4.23
C ALA A 123 -18.74 -4.08 -5.76
N LEU A 124 -19.65 -4.76 -6.46
CA LEU A 124 -19.82 -4.69 -7.91
C LEU A 124 -20.51 -3.40 -8.37
N CYS A 125 -21.61 -3.00 -7.71
CA CYS A 125 -22.46 -1.90 -8.16
C CYS A 125 -22.04 -0.53 -7.60
N ALA A 126 -21.53 -0.48 -6.36
CA ALA A 126 -21.13 0.78 -5.72
C ALA A 126 -19.60 0.95 -5.64
N GLY A 127 -18.81 -0.07 -6.00
CA GLY A 127 -17.35 0.00 -6.01
C GLY A 127 -16.73 0.18 -4.62
N LEU A 128 -17.45 -0.20 -3.56
CA LEU A 128 -16.99 -0.04 -2.19
C LEU A 128 -15.75 -0.90 -1.93
N ARG A 129 -14.76 -0.31 -1.27
CA ARG A 129 -13.60 -1.02 -0.74
C ARG A 129 -14.04 -1.92 0.41
N LEU A 130 -13.28 -2.99 0.66
CA LEU A 130 -13.55 -3.88 1.79
C LEU A 130 -13.66 -3.14 3.13
N ALA A 131 -12.80 -2.14 3.37
CA ALA A 131 -12.86 -1.34 4.59
C ALA A 131 -14.14 -0.50 4.69
N GLU A 132 -14.69 -0.04 3.57
CA GLU A 132 -15.95 0.72 3.53
C GLU A 132 -17.14 -0.21 3.78
N LEU A 133 -17.17 -1.38 3.13
CA LEU A 133 -18.17 -2.43 3.37
C LEU A 133 -18.24 -2.83 4.86
N LEU A 134 -17.09 -3.01 5.50
CA LEU A 134 -17.01 -3.35 6.92
C LEU A 134 -17.43 -2.20 7.84
N ALA A 135 -17.39 -0.96 7.36
CA ALA A 135 -17.78 0.23 8.12
C ALA A 135 -19.26 0.61 7.94
N LEU A 136 -19.97 -0.04 6.99
CA LEU A 136 -21.37 0.24 6.72
C LEU A 136 -22.25 -0.02 7.96
N ARG A 137 -23.17 0.91 8.19
CA ARG A 137 -24.20 0.80 9.22
C ARG A 137 -25.57 0.87 8.57
N VAL A 138 -26.61 0.47 9.30
CA VAL A 138 -28.00 0.70 8.86
C VAL A 138 -28.25 2.18 8.56
N ALA A 139 -27.61 3.09 9.31
CA ALA A 139 -27.69 4.53 9.09
C ALA A 139 -26.97 5.03 7.81
N SER A 140 -26.13 4.20 7.17
CA SER A 140 -25.54 4.49 5.85
C SER A 140 -26.54 4.32 4.71
N LEU A 141 -27.72 3.75 4.99
CA LEU A 141 -28.80 3.62 4.02
C LEU A 141 -29.65 4.90 4.04
N ALA A 142 -29.59 5.65 2.95
CA ALA A 142 -30.36 6.88 2.75
C ALA A 142 -31.36 6.73 1.61
N GLY A 143 -32.36 7.61 1.58
CA GLY A 143 -33.39 7.69 0.54
C GLY A 143 -34.81 7.55 1.07
N ARG A 144 -35.78 7.78 0.18
CA ARG A 144 -37.21 7.66 0.50
C ARG A 144 -37.59 6.18 0.65
N PRO A 145 -38.69 5.83 1.32
CA PRO A 145 -39.22 4.46 1.26
C PRO A 145 -39.35 3.98 -0.20
N GLY A 146 -38.60 2.93 -0.57
CA GLY A 146 -38.52 2.43 -1.95
C GLY A 146 -37.28 2.88 -2.74
N GLU A 147 -36.58 3.93 -2.31
CA GLU A 147 -35.29 4.38 -2.83
C GLU A 147 -34.20 4.08 -1.79
N ARG A 148 -33.30 3.15 -2.06
CA ARG A 148 -32.19 2.84 -1.15
C ARG A 148 -30.87 3.18 -1.82
N ARG A 149 -30.13 4.11 -1.24
CA ARG A 149 -28.76 4.49 -1.63
C ARG A 149 -27.83 4.19 -0.46
N VAL A 150 -26.58 3.88 -0.77
CA VAL A 150 -25.52 3.71 0.22
C VAL A 150 -24.67 4.97 0.20
N GLU A 151 -24.58 5.65 1.34
CA GLU A 151 -23.73 6.83 1.57
C GLU A 151 -22.54 6.52 2.47
#